data_AF-E9T610-F1
#
_entry.id   AF-E9T610-F1
#
_cell.length_a   1.000
_cell.length_b   1.000
_cell.length_c   1.000
_cell.angle_alpha   90.00
_cell.angle_beta   90.00
_cell.angle_gamma   90.00
#
_symmetry.space_group_name_H-M   'P 1'
#
loop_
_entity.id
_entity.type
_entity.pdbx_description
1 polymer ?
#
loop_
_entity_poly.entity_id
_entity_poly.type
_entity_poly.pdbx_seq_one_letter_code
_entity_poly.pdbx_strand_id
1 'polypeptide(L)'
;MSAGHLSRQFKRAYGEPPYAYLMTRRIERAMALLRRGDLSVTEVCFEVGCSSLGTFSTRFTELVGISPSAYRDQVRADEEMPSCVAKHVTRPIRNREAQTSRPA
;
A
#
# COMPACT_ATOMS: atom_id res chain seq x y z
N MET A 1 14.77 -15.73 29.24
CA MET A 1 14.24 -14.35 29.35
C MET A 1 12.73 -14.39 29.38
N SER A 2 12.06 -13.61 30.25
CA SER A 2 10.60 -13.49 30.21
C SER A 2 10.13 -12.57 29.07
N ALA A 3 8.89 -12.72 28.62
CA ALA A 3 8.30 -11.87 27.57
C ALA A 3 8.35 -10.37 27.92
N GLY A 4 8.10 -10.02 29.18
CA GLY A 4 8.20 -8.63 29.66
C GLY A 4 9.63 -8.08 29.64
N HIS A 5 10.63 -8.91 29.95
CA HIS A 5 12.04 -8.50 29.86
C HIS A 5 12.43 -8.27 28.39
N LEU A 6 12.04 -9.18 27.49
CA LEU A 6 12.28 -9.03 26.06
C LEU A 6 11.66 -7.75 25.51
N SER A 7 10.39 -7.50 25.81
CA SER A 7 9.68 -6.30 25.32
C SER A 7 10.39 -5.00 25.74
N ARG A 8 10.85 -4.91 27.00
CA ARG A 8 11.60 -3.74 27.49
C ARG A 8 12.95 -3.57 26.80
N GLN A 9 13.72 -4.65 26.67
CA GLN A 9 15.04 -4.56 26.03
C GLN A 9 14.92 -4.29 24.53
N PHE A 10 13.93 -4.87 23.86
CA PHE A 10 13.64 -4.59 22.47
C PHE A 10 13.25 -3.12 22.27
N LYS A 11 12.31 -2.61 23.07
CA LYS A 11 11.92 -1.19 23.00
C LYS A 11 13.09 -0.24 23.26
N ARG A 12 14.02 -0.60 24.16
CA ARG A 12 15.24 0.18 24.40
C ARG A 12 16.16 0.20 23.17
N ALA A 13 16.25 -0.91 22.43
CA ALA A 13 17.12 -1.02 21.26
C ALA A 13 16.48 -0.43 19.98
N TYR A 14 15.17 -0.59 19.78
CA TYR A 14 14.47 -0.28 18.53
C TYR A 14 13.46 0.87 18.64
N GLY A 15 13.25 1.43 19.83
CA GLY A 15 12.33 2.56 20.06
C GLY A 15 10.85 2.17 20.21
N GLU A 16 10.46 0.98 19.75
CA GLU A 16 9.07 0.51 19.79
C GLU A 16 8.93 -0.93 20.32
N PRO A 17 7.73 -1.35 20.77
CA PRO A 17 7.50 -2.73 21.22
C PRO A 17 7.65 -3.75 20.08
N PRO A 18 8.07 -5.00 20.37
CA PRO A 18 8.31 -6.03 19.35
C PRO A 18 7.15 -6.26 18.37
N TYR A 19 5.91 -6.25 18.86
CA TYR A 19 4.74 -6.50 18.01
C TYR A 19 4.51 -5.39 16.98
N ALA A 20 4.70 -4.12 17.37
CA ALA A 20 4.55 -2.99 16.46
C ALA A 20 5.60 -3.05 15.35
N TYR A 21 6.86 -3.25 15.74
CA TYR A 21 7.97 -3.44 14.80
C TYR A 21 7.70 -4.58 13.83
N LEU A 22 7.34 -5.76 14.34
CA LEU A 22 7.07 -6.92 13.50
C LEU A 22 5.91 -6.67 12.54
N MET A 23 4.85 -5.99 12.97
CA MET A 23 3.72 -5.66 12.11
C MET A 23 4.15 -4.75 10.97
N THR A 24 4.96 -3.72 11.23
CA THR A 24 5.53 -2.85 10.19
C THR A 24 6.33 -3.67 9.18
N ARG A 25 7.22 -4.56 9.64
CA ARG A 25 8.00 -5.45 8.75
C ARG A 25 7.12 -6.39 7.91
N ARG A 26 6.00 -6.86 8.46
CA ARG A 26 5.03 -7.69 7.73
C ARG A 26 4.33 -6.90 6.64
N ILE A 27 3.91 -5.67 6.93
CA ILE A 27 3.29 -4.80 5.93
C ILE A 27 4.28 -4.41 4.83
N GLU A 28 5.54 -4.12 5.17
CA GLU A 28 6.61 -3.90 4.18
C GLU A 28 6.77 -5.09 3.22
N ARG A 29 6.78 -6.32 3.76
CA ARG A 29 6.85 -7.53 2.95
C ARG A 29 5.58 -7.73 2.12
N ALA A 30 4.41 -7.46 2.69
CA ALA A 30 3.13 -7.56 1.98
C ALA A 30 3.08 -6.62 0.78
N MET A 31 3.52 -5.37 0.93
CA MET A 31 3.63 -4.42 -0.18
C MET A 31 4.51 -4.98 -1.31
N ALA A 32 5.67 -5.55 -0.99
CA ALA A 32 6.56 -6.14 -1.99
C ALA A 32 5.90 -7.31 -2.74
N LEU A 33 5.17 -8.18 -2.04
CA LEU A 33 4.45 -9.30 -2.65
C LEU A 33 3.26 -8.83 -3.52
N LEU A 34 2.53 -7.82 -3.07
CA LEU A 34 1.43 -7.24 -3.85
C LEU A 34 1.92 -6.54 -5.11
N ARG A 35 3.09 -5.89 -5.07
CA ARG A 35 3.71 -5.31 -6.28
C ARG A 35 4.07 -6.38 -7.30
N ARG A 36 4.62 -7.51 -6.84
CA ARG A 36 4.98 -8.64 -7.72
C ARG A 36 3.77 -9.25 -8.44
N GLY A 37 2.57 -9.15 -7.87
CA GLY A 37 1.32 -9.54 -8.54
C GLY A 37 1.00 -11.04 -8.58
N ASP A 38 1.91 -11.91 -8.13
CA ASP A 38 1.77 -13.37 -8.22
C ASP A 38 0.84 -14.01 -7.17
N LEU A 39 0.45 -13.26 -6.13
CA LEU A 39 -0.37 -13.75 -5.03
C LEU A 39 -1.63 -12.88 -4.85
N SER A 40 -2.74 -13.53 -4.47
CA SER A 40 -3.93 -12.83 -4.01
C SER A 40 -3.69 -12.12 -2.67
N VAL A 41 -4.51 -11.12 -2.34
CA VAL A 41 -4.44 -10.42 -1.06
C VAL A 41 -4.55 -11.38 0.13
N THR A 42 -5.40 -12.40 0.02
CA THR A 42 -5.58 -13.42 1.07
C THR A 42 -4.33 -14.28 1.24
N GLU A 43 -3.71 -14.73 0.15
CA GLU A 43 -2.45 -15.48 0.22
C GLU A 43 -1.34 -14.62 0.82
N VAL A 44 -1.21 -13.35 0.40
CA VAL A 44 -0.22 -12.42 0.97
C VAL A 44 -0.42 -12.26 2.48
N CYS A 45 -1.67 -12.14 2.96
CA CYS A 45 -1.97 -12.04 4.39
C CYS A 45 -1.37 -13.21 5.19
N PHE A 46 -1.56 -14.44 4.72
CA PHE A 46 -1.05 -15.62 5.41
C PHE A 46 0.45 -15.82 5.20
N GLU A 47 0.98 -15.47 4.02
CA GLU A 47 2.42 -15.53 3.70
C GLU A 47 3.24 -14.61 4.62
N VAL A 48 2.73 -13.44 4.99
CA VAL A 48 3.40 -12.55 5.95
C VAL A 48 3.13 -12.92 7.42
N GLY A 49 2.41 -14.02 7.67
CA GLY A 49 2.15 -14.55 9.01
C GLY A 49 1.08 -13.81 9.81
N CYS A 50 0.15 -13.10 9.15
CA CYS A 50 -1.06 -12.61 9.81
C CYS A 50 -2.08 -13.75 9.98
N SER A 51 -2.78 -13.77 11.12
CA SER A 51 -3.74 -14.83 11.46
C SER A 51 -5.13 -14.61 10.88
N SER A 52 -5.45 -13.39 10.45
CA SER A 52 -6.74 -13.08 9.83
C SER A 52 -6.61 -11.96 8.80
N LEU A 53 -7.44 -12.07 7.76
CA LEU A 53 -7.53 -11.08 6.69
C LEU A 53 -8.02 -9.72 7.20
N GLY A 54 -8.95 -9.72 8.17
CA GLY A 54 -9.46 -8.50 8.78
C GLY A 54 -8.37 -7.70 9.50
N THR A 55 -7.63 -8.34 10.42
CA THR A 55 -6.51 -7.69 11.13
C THR A 55 -5.44 -7.20 10.16
N PHE A 56 -5.08 -8.02 9.17
CA PHE A 56 -4.13 -7.63 8.14
C PHE A 56 -4.61 -6.39 7.37
N SER A 57 -5.86 -6.39 6.89
CA SER A 57 -6.38 -5.30 6.08
C SER A 57 -6.45 -3.99 6.86
N THR A 58 -6.88 -4.03 8.13
CA THR A 58 -6.87 -2.85 9.01
C THR A 58 -5.44 -2.33 9.20
N ARG A 59 -4.48 -3.18 9.60
CA ARG A 59 -3.09 -2.76 9.83
C ARG A 59 -2.39 -2.26 8.57
N PHE A 60 -2.64 -2.91 7.44
CA PHE A 60 -2.13 -2.47 6.16
C PHE A 60 -2.67 -1.07 5.82
N THR A 61 -3.97 -0.85 5.96
CA THR A 61 -4.59 0.45 5.65
C THR A 61 -4.11 1.54 6.59
N GLU A 62 -3.97 1.25 7.89
CA GLU A 62 -3.41 2.19 8.88
C GLU A 62 -1.98 2.63 8.54
N LEU A 63 -1.14 1.71 8.06
CA LEU A 63 0.28 1.97 7.79
C LEU A 63 0.55 2.48 6.37
N VAL A 64 -0.25 2.09 5.38
CA VAL A 64 -0.04 2.41 3.95
C VAL A 64 -0.99 3.52 3.47
N GLY A 65 -2.11 3.74 4.16
CA GLY A 65 -3.11 4.76 3.84
C GLY A 65 -4.21 4.30 2.86
N ILE A 66 -4.05 3.14 2.23
CA ILE A 66 -5.05 2.54 1.32
C ILE A 66 -5.17 1.03 1.57
N SER A 67 -6.27 0.42 1.11
CA SER A 67 -6.50 -1.01 1.31
C SER A 67 -5.52 -1.87 0.49
N PRO A 68 -5.22 -3.11 0.91
CA PRO A 68 -4.34 -4.01 0.16
C PRO A 68 -4.78 -4.26 -1.28
N SER A 69 -6.11 -4.36 -1.52
CA SER A 69 -6.66 -4.55 -2.87
C SER A 69 -6.44 -3.31 -3.73
N ALA A 70 -6.77 -2.12 -3.20
CA ALA A 70 -6.55 -0.87 -3.93
C ALA A 70 -5.06 -0.64 -4.23
N TYR A 71 -4.18 -0.98 -3.28
CA TYR A 71 -2.74 -0.91 -3.47
C TYR A 71 -2.26 -1.83 -4.60
N ARG A 72 -2.75 -3.08 -4.63
CA ARG A 72 -2.42 -4.02 -5.71
C ARG A 72 -2.90 -3.53 -7.07
N ASP A 73 -4.11 -2.99 -7.13
CA ASP A 73 -4.71 -2.52 -8.39
C ASP A 73 -3.97 -1.28 -8.92
N GLN A 74 -3.51 -0.37 -8.03
CA GLN A 74 -2.66 0.76 -8.41
C GLN A 74 -1.33 0.32 -9.02
N VAL A 75 -0.63 -0.62 -8.37
CA VAL A 75 0.69 -1.06 -8.86
C VAL A 75 0.57 -1.79 -10.19
N ARG A 76 -0.50 -2.57 -10.39
CA ARG A 76 -0.76 -3.20 -11.68
C ARG A 76 -1.02 -2.18 -12.79
N ALA A 77 -1.77 -1.12 -12.49
CA ALA A 77 -1.99 -0.04 -13.46
C ALA A 77 -0.67 0.68 -13.82
N ASP A 78 0.27 0.81 -12.88
CA ASP A 78 1.59 1.39 -13.12
C ASP A 78 2.51 0.47 -13.95
N GLU A 79 2.44 -0.85 -13.76
CA GLU A 79 3.22 -1.82 -14.56
C GLU A 79 2.64 -2.05 -15.96
N GLU A 80 1.32 -1.96 -16.14
CA GLU A 80 0.64 -2.21 -17.42
C GLU A 80 0.68 -1.01 -18.38
N MET A 81 1.11 0.19 -17.94
CA MET A 81 1.24 1.36 -18.80
C MET A 81 2.69 1.70 -19.16
N PRO A 82 3.10 1.54 -20.43
CA PRO A 82 4.32 2.16 -20.93
C PRO A 82 4.31 3.67 -20.69
N SER A 83 5.44 4.24 -20.28
CA SER A 83 5.55 5.68 -19.94
C SER A 83 5.03 6.63 -21.03
N CYS A 84 5.02 6.22 -22.30
CA CYS A 84 4.44 6.97 -23.41
C CYS A 84 2.91 7.06 -23.34
N VAL A 85 2.23 6.00 -22.90
CA VAL A 85 0.77 5.94 -22.73
C VAL A 85 0.35 6.78 -21.53
N ALA A 86 1.06 6.66 -20.41
CA ALA A 86 0.81 7.48 -19.23
C ALA A 86 0.91 8.99 -19.55
N LYS A 87 1.94 9.42 -20.29
CA LYS A 87 2.10 10.80 -20.76
C LYS A 87 0.97 11.27 -21.68
N HIS A 88 0.32 10.36 -22.41
CA HIS A 88 -0.77 10.69 -23.32
C HIS A 88 -2.10 10.83 -22.57
N VAL A 89 -2.40 9.91 -21.65
CA VAL A 89 -3.65 9.88 -20.88
C VAL A 89 -3.70 11.01 -19.83
N THR A 90 -2.56 11.32 -19.21
CA THR A 90 -2.46 12.41 -18.22
C THR A 90 -2.26 13.79 -18.86
N ARG A 91 -2.22 13.87 -20.20
CA ARG A 91 -2.00 15.13 -20.90
C ARG A 91 -3.20 16.06 -20.63
N PRO A 92 -3.00 17.27 -20.06
CA PRO A 92 -4.12 18.14 -19.73
C PRO A 92 -4.91 18.50 -20.99
N ILE A 93 -6.21 18.22 -20.99
CA ILE A 93 -7.11 18.68 -22.05
C ILE A 93 -7.24 20.19 -21.86
N ARG A 94 -6.72 20.98 -22.82
CA ARG A 94 -6.93 22.42 -22.84
C ARG A 94 -8.43 22.65 -22.90
N ASN A 95 -8.97 23.21 -21.82
CA ASN A 95 -10.39 23.43 -21.65
C ASN A 95 -10.93 24.16 -22.89
N ARG A 96 -12.05 23.66 -23.42
CA ARG A 96 -12.72 24.14 -24.64
C ARG A 96 -13.45 25.47 -24.39
N GLU A 97 -12.91 26.30 -23.49
CA GLU A 97 -13.51 27.51 -22.96
C GLU A 97 -12.83 28.74 -23.56
N ALA A 98 -13.30 29.08 -24.76
CA ALA A 98 -13.65 30.46 -25.08
C ALA A 98 -14.85 30.43 -26.02
N GLN A 99 -15.93 29.77 -25.59
CA GLN A 99 -17.26 30.13 -26.08
C GLN A 99 -17.68 31.40 -25.32
N THR A 100 -17.20 32.55 -25.77
CA THR A 100 -17.88 33.82 -25.46
C THR A 100 -18.82 34.11 -26.62
N SER A 101 -20.10 33.90 -26.34
CA SER A 101 -21.25 34.33 -27.11
C SER A 101 -21.11 35.75 -27.67
N ARG A 102 -21.39 35.90 -28.97
CA ARG A 102 -21.87 37.15 -29.59
C ARG A 102 -23.36 36.92 -29.88
N PRO A 103 -24.29 37.75 -29.39
CA PRO A 103 -24.80 38.90 -30.16
C PRO A 103 -25.14 40.11 -29.23
N ALA A 104 -25.43 41.35 -29.66
CA ALA A 104 -25.99 41.87 -30.90
C ALA A 104 -25.28 43.18 -31.31
#